data_AF-A0A355GGJ7-F1
#
_entry.id   AF-A0A355GGJ7-F1
#
_cell.length_a   1.000
_cell.length_b   1.000
_cell.length_c   1.000
_cell.angle_alpha   90.00
_cell.angle_beta   90.00
_cell.angle_gamma   90.00
#
_symmetry.space_group_name_H-M   'P 1'
#
loop_
_entity.id
_entity.type
_entity.pdbx_description
1 polymer ?
#
loop_
_entity_poly.entity_id
_entity_poly.type
_entity_poly.pdbx_seq_one_letter_code
_entity_poly.pdbx_strand_id
1 'polypeptide(L)' 'LKNTNPKARISVKLVSEVGVGTIASGVAKGHADNILISGASGGTGASPLTSVKHAGLPWELGISETHQTLVL' A
#
# COMPACT_ATOMS: atom_id res chain seq x y z
N LEU A 1 -0.97 -3.34 17.76
CA LEU A 1 0.33 -2.63 17.74
C LEU A 1 0.36 -1.43 18.68
N LYS A 2 -0.57 -0.46 18.56
CA LYS A 2 -0.64 0.70 19.46
C LYS A 2 -0.88 0.35 20.93
N ASN A 3 -1.63 -0.72 21.23
CA ASN A 3 -1.79 -1.19 22.61
C ASN A 3 -0.46 -1.65 23.24
N THR A 4 0.48 -2.16 22.45
CA THR A 4 1.79 -2.63 22.91
C THR A 4 2.81 -1.49 22.94
N ASN A 5 2.80 -0.62 21.93
CA ASN A 5 3.64 0.57 21.87
C ASN A 5 2.79 1.78 21.43
N PRO A 6 2.25 2.56 22.39
CA PRO A 6 1.38 3.70 22.09
C PRO A 6 2.06 4.81 21.29
N LYS A 7 3.39 4.93 21.39
CA LYS A 7 4.18 5.98 20.72
C LYS A 7 4.62 5.58 19.30
N ALA A 8 4.53 4.30 18.93
CA ALA A 8 4.93 3.85 17.60
C ALA A 8 3.99 4.39 16.52
N ARG A 9 4.53 4.76 15.36
CA ARG A 9 3.72 4.99 14.14
C ARG A 9 3.45 3.65 13.46
N ILE A 10 2.21 3.41 13.04
CA ILE A 10 1.80 2.26 12.24
C ILE A 10 1.85 2.64 10.77
N SER A 11 2.67 1.93 10.00
CA SER A 11 2.64 2.00 8.55
C SER A 11 2.00 0.73 7.99
N VAL A 12 1.08 0.91 7.05
CA VAL A 12 0.50 -0.19 6.27
C VAL A 12 1.08 -0.09 4.86
N LYS A 13 1.81 -1.13 4.46
CA LYS A 13 2.35 -1.27 3.11
C LYS A 13 1.33 -2.00 2.24
N LEU A 14 0.88 -1.34 1.18
CA LEU A 14 0.03 -1.90 0.13
C LEU A 14 0.83 -1.99 -1.18
N VAL A 15 0.38 -2.85 -2.08
CA VAL A 15 0.87 -2.93 -3.45
C VAL A 15 -0.12 -2.23 -4.36
N SER A 16 0.37 -1.51 -5.35
CA SER A 16 -0.41 -0.85 -6.38
C SER A 16 -1.21 -1.88 -7.17
N GLU A 17 -2.53 -1.70 -7.19
CA GLU A 17 -3.51 -2.50 -7.91
C GLU A 17 -4.77 -1.65 -8.09
N VAL A 18 -5.62 -1.99 -9.08
CA VAL A 18 -6.92 -1.33 -9.25
C VAL A 18 -7.74 -1.48 -7.97
N GLY A 19 -8.25 -0.37 -7.42
CA GLY A 19 -9.05 -0.37 -6.20
C GLY A 19 -8.23 -0.19 -4.91
N VAL A 20 -6.91 -0.01 -5.01
CA VAL A 20 -6.04 0.27 -3.86
C VAL A 20 -6.48 1.52 -3.10
N GLY A 21 -7.10 2.51 -3.76
CA GLY A 21 -7.60 3.72 -3.11
C GLY A 21 -8.75 3.43 -2.15
N THR A 22 -9.66 2.52 -2.51
CA THR A 22 -10.76 2.09 -1.64
C THR A 22 -10.22 1.37 -0.39
N ILE A 23 -9.21 0.51 -0.58
CA ILE A 23 -8.51 -0.16 0.52
C ILE A 23 -7.81 0.88 1.40
N ALA A 24 -7.12 1.84 0.81
CA ALA A 24 -6.42 2.91 1.54
C ALA A 24 -7.38 3.75 2.39
N SER A 25 -8.59 4.04 1.92
CA SER A 25 -9.65 4.68 2.73
C SER A 25 -10.01 3.83 3.96
N GLY A 26 -10.14 2.52 3.80
CA GLY A 26 -10.32 1.58 4.92
C GLY A 26 -9.15 1.61 5.91
N VAL A 27 -7.92 1.59 5.41
CA VAL A 27 -6.70 1.64 6.21
C VAL A 27 -6.59 2.96 7.00
N ALA A 28 -6.95 4.09 6.40
CA ALA A 28 -6.98 5.39 7.07
C ALA A 28 -8.00 5.42 8.22
N LYS A 29 -9.22 4.90 7.98
CA LYS A 29 -10.24 4.72 9.03
C LYS A 29 -9.78 3.77 10.14
N GLY A 30 -8.90 2.82 9.81
CA GLY A 30 -8.24 1.92 10.76
C GLY A 30 -7.12 2.56 11.59
N HIS A 31 -6.97 3.88 11.56
CA HIS A 31 -5.98 4.65 12.33
C HIS A 31 -4.51 4.30 12.00
N ALA A 32 -4.22 3.95 10.75
CA ALA A 32 -2.83 3.88 10.28
C ALA A 32 -2.22 5.29 10.24
N ASP A 33 -0.98 5.43 10.71
CA ASP A 33 -0.24 6.70 10.70
C ASP A 33 0.44 6.97 9.35
N ASN A 34 0.65 5.94 8.53
CA ASN A 34 1.19 6.00 7.17
C ASN A 34 0.58 4.92 6.28
N ILE A 35 0.37 5.24 5.01
CA ILE A 35 0.08 4.26 3.95
C ILE A 35 1.22 4.34 2.94
N LEU A 36 1.89 3.22 2.69
CA LEU A 36 2.95 3.12 1.69
C LEU A 36 2.43 2.31 0.50
N ILE A 37 2.46 2.91 -0.69
CA ILE A 37 2.09 2.24 -1.94
C ILE A 37 3.35 1.78 -2.67
N SER A 38 3.49 0.48 -2.88
CA SER A 38 4.60 -0.12 -3.66
C SER A 38 4.16 -0.47 -5.06
N GLY A 39 5.00 -0.21 -6.07
CA GLY A 39 4.76 -0.68 -7.43
C GLY A 39 5.14 -2.15 -7.65
N ALA A 40 4.76 -2.68 -8.81
CA ALA A 40 5.08 -4.04 -9.27
C ALA A 40 6.60 -4.32 -9.36
N SER A 41 7.40 -3.30 -9.68
CA SER A 41 8.85 -3.44 -9.93
C SER A 41 9.71 -3.53 -8.65
N GLY A 42 9.12 -3.89 -7.51
CA GLY A 42 9.84 -4.05 -6.24
C GLY A 42 10.80 -5.25 -6.24
N GLY A 43 11.91 -5.13 -5.51
CA GLY A 43 12.86 -6.22 -5.33
C GLY A 43 12.42 -7.28 -4.32
N THR A 44 12.93 -8.49 -4.47
CA THR A 44 12.78 -9.60 -3.51
C THR A 44 13.96 -10.56 -3.64
N GLY A 45 14.38 -11.16 -2.52
CA GLY A 45 15.42 -12.20 -2.52
C GLY A 45 14.92 -13.57 -3.00
N ALA A 46 13.61 -13.82 -2.93
CA ALA A 46 12.98 -15.04 -3.39
C ALA A 46 11.50 -14.80 -3.71
N SER A 47 11.07 -15.12 -4.94
CA SER A 47 9.68 -15.07 -5.38
C SER A 47 9.51 -15.87 -6.69
N PRO A 48 8.34 -16.46 -6.96
CA PRO A 48 8.06 -17.04 -8.27
C PRO A 48 8.30 -16.02 -9.38
N LEU A 49 8.94 -16.45 -10.47
CA LEU A 49 9.22 -15.58 -11.61
C LEU A 49 7.94 -14.95 -12.17
N THR A 50 6.85 -15.71 -12.15
CA THR A 50 5.53 -15.24 -12.59
C THR A 50 5.05 -14.05 -11.75
N SER A 51 5.21 -14.08 -10.43
CA SER A 51 4.87 -12.95 -9.56
C SER A 51 5.74 -11.73 -9.85
N VAL A 52 7.05 -11.91 -10.00
CA VAL A 52 7.99 -10.80 -10.30
C VAL A 52 7.68 -10.13 -11.65
N LYS A 53 7.15 -10.89 -12.62
CA LYS A 53 6.87 -10.39 -13.97
C LYS A 53 5.44 -9.95 -14.20
N HIS A 54 4.48 -10.42 -13.40
CA HIS A 54 3.06 -10.28 -13.72
C HIS A 54 2.15 -9.88 -12.56
N ALA A 55 2.66 -9.68 -11.34
CA ALA A 55 1.84 -9.23 -10.21
C ALA A 55 2.00 -7.73 -9.92
N GLY A 56 0.89 -7.06 -9.61
CA GLY A 56 0.83 -5.64 -9.26
C GLY A 56 0.84 -4.71 -10.48
N LEU A 57 0.71 -3.41 -10.19
CA LEU A 57 0.71 -2.32 -11.17
C LEU A 57 1.86 -1.33 -10.94
N PRO A 58 2.17 -0.44 -11.91
CA PRO A 58 3.03 0.71 -11.69
C PRO A 58 2.57 1.53 -10.47
N TRP A 59 3.52 2.07 -9.71
CA TRP A 59 3.22 2.79 -8.47
C TRP A 59 2.53 4.13 -8.75
N GLU A 60 2.76 4.72 -9.92
CA GLU A 60 2.18 5.97 -10.37
C GLU A 60 0.65 5.90 -10.37
N LEU A 61 0.09 4.76 -10.80
CA LEU A 61 -1.36 4.52 -10.80
C LEU A 61 -1.89 4.41 -9.37
N GLY A 62 -1.26 3.56 -8.55
CA GLY A 62 -1.70 3.32 -7.18
C GLY A 62 -1.58 4.54 -6.27
N ILE A 63 -0.51 5.34 -6.41
CA ILE A 63 -0.36 6.61 -5.69
C ILE A 63 -1.42 7.60 -6.13
N SER A 64 -1.66 7.74 -7.44
CA SER A 64 -2.68 8.66 -7.96
C SER A 64 -4.07 8.28 -7.47
N GLU A 65 -4.45 7.00 -7.57
CA GLU A 65 -5.76 6.50 -7.11
C GLU A 65 -5.93 6.68 -5.58
N THR A 66 -4.90 6.32 -4.81
CA THR A 66 -4.90 6.49 -3.35
C THR A 66 -5.03 7.95 -2.96
N HIS A 67 -4.24 8.83 -3.59
CA HIS A 67 -4.29 10.26 -3.32
C HIS A 67 -5.66 10.86 -3.66
N GLN A 68 -6.18 10.54 -4.85
CA GLN A 68 -7.49 10.98 -5.29
C GLN A 68 -8.59 10.54 -4.31
N THR A 69 -8.57 9.28 -3.87
CA THR A 69 -9.61 8.73 -2.98
C THR A 69 -9.55 9.29 -1.56
N LEU A 70 -8.37 9.73 -1.08
CA LEU A 70 -8.21 10.22 0.29
C LEU A 70 -8.33 11.74 0.42
N VAL A 71 -8.15 12.49 -0.67
CA VAL A 71 -8.14 13.96 -0.66
C VAL A 71 -9.41 14.58 -1.24
N LEU A 72 -10.08 13.90 -2.18
CA LEU A 72 -11.40 14.31 -2.70
C LEU A 72 -12.52 13.74 -1.83
#